data_AF-A0A2U3KTE4-F1
#
_entry.id   AF-A0A2U3KTE4-F1
#
_cell.length_a   1.000
_cell.length_b   1.000
_cell.length_c   1.000
_cell.angle_alpha   90.00
_cell.angle_beta   90.00
_cell.angle_gamma   90.00
#
_symmetry.space_group_name_H-M   'P 1'
#
loop_
_entity.id
_entity.type
_entity.pdbx_description
1 polymer ?
#
loop_
_entity_poly.entity_id
_entity_poly.type
_entity_poly.pdbx_seq_one_letter_code
_entity_poly.pdbx_strand_id
1 'polypeptide(L)'
;MNAEGNELFQKKPMLKSEDWWAVWLGLFVFALSLGPIIGMDLLGWVVKFNVWVDSSKALVPVSQTFQNMSGIYSAFLTYLFLLVITTIGAAAMGAKVKKYIIGFSVIFWISFLCLFFGNNAYIAATPDKQASLKIPWSMSRGEMGFVIAMIVGLIIGNFFEGFAKFLEEAAKPEWFIKTGIVILGAAIGIKTVGALGLANTVIIRGLCAVIEAYLIYWPVTYFIARKYFKFTPEWAAPLASGVSICGVSAAIATAAAIRARPIVPVILSAVIIVFVAVEMLILPLMASTWLFHEGPSCEE
;
A
#
# COMPACT_ATOMS: atom_id res chain seq x y z
N MET A 1 32.11 -9.46 17.78
CA MET A 1 30.85 -8.96 18.37
C MET A 1 30.60 -7.61 17.73
N ASN A 2 29.96 -7.61 16.56
CA ASN A 2 30.06 -6.51 15.61
C ASN A 2 28.84 -5.57 15.72
N ALA A 3 29.11 -4.30 15.41
CA ALA A 3 28.36 -3.10 15.76
C ALA A 3 26.90 -2.97 15.25
N GLU A 4 26.35 -3.96 14.56
CA GLU A 4 25.02 -3.90 13.92
C GLU A 4 23.85 -4.04 14.91
N GLY A 5 24.09 -4.60 16.10
CA GLY A 5 23.03 -4.77 17.12
C GLY A 5 22.62 -3.46 17.82
N ASN A 6 23.41 -2.39 17.70
CA ASN A 6 23.20 -1.15 18.46
C ASN A 6 22.48 -0.05 17.66
N GLU A 7 22.30 -0.20 16.35
CA GLU A 7 21.60 0.78 15.51
C GLU A 7 20.07 0.71 15.63
N LEU A 8 19.52 -0.46 15.97
CA LEU A 8 18.07 -0.67 16.14
C LEU A 8 17.46 0.11 17.32
N PHE A 9 18.28 0.62 18.25
CA PHE A 9 17.83 1.33 19.46
C PHE A 9 18.39 2.76 19.60
N GLN A 10 19.09 3.30 18.60
CA GLN A 10 19.56 4.69 18.68
C GLN A 10 18.38 5.67 18.57
N LYS A 11 18.21 6.51 19.59
CA LYS A 11 17.29 7.67 19.56
C LYS A 11 17.77 8.67 18.51
N LYS A 12 17.34 8.49 17.25
CA LYS A 12 17.52 9.51 16.20
C LYS A 12 16.66 10.73 16.55
N PRO A 13 17.14 11.97 16.32
CA PRO A 13 16.33 13.17 16.46
C PRO A 13 15.04 13.04 15.63
N MET A 14 13.90 13.48 16.16
CA MET A 14 12.58 13.31 15.51
C MET A 14 12.58 13.79 14.04
N LEU A 15 13.26 14.92 13.77
CA LEU A 15 13.41 15.50 12.43
C LEU A 15 14.26 14.68 11.44
N LYS A 16 15.05 13.72 11.91
CA LYS A 16 15.86 12.82 11.07
C LYS A 16 15.32 11.40 11.01
N SER A 17 14.22 11.12 11.71
CA SER A 17 13.63 9.79 11.75
C SER A 17 12.61 9.63 10.63
N GLU A 18 12.68 8.48 9.96
CA GLU A 18 11.76 8.13 8.87
C GLU A 18 10.32 7.99 9.36
N ASP A 19 10.15 7.44 10.58
CA ASP A 19 8.85 7.24 11.23
C ASP A 19 8.07 8.55 11.41
N TRP A 20 8.73 9.58 11.95
CA TRP A 20 8.06 10.85 12.19
C TRP A 20 7.78 11.62 10.90
N TRP A 21 8.66 11.52 9.90
CA TRP A 21 8.37 12.10 8.59
C TRP A 21 7.19 11.43 7.89
N ALA A 22 7.02 10.11 8.04
CA ALA A 22 5.84 9.42 7.53
C ALA A 22 4.55 9.93 8.19
N VAL A 23 4.58 10.14 9.52
CA VAL A 23 3.45 10.69 10.27
C VAL A 23 3.16 12.13 9.85
N TRP A 24 4.17 13.00 9.76
CA TRP A 24 3.97 14.40 9.37
C TRP A 24 3.46 14.54 7.95
N LEU A 25 4.01 13.80 6.99
CA LEU A 25 3.50 13.82 5.61
C LEU A 25 2.07 13.30 5.54
N GLY A 26 1.77 12.19 6.22
CA GLY A 26 0.43 11.62 6.25
C GLY A 26 -0.60 12.57 6.86
N LEU A 27 -0.27 13.19 8.00
CA LEU A 27 -1.12 14.19 8.66
C LEU A 27 -1.26 15.48 7.85
N PHE A 28 -0.21 15.91 7.14
CA PHE A 28 -0.25 17.06 6.26
C PHE A 28 -1.21 16.83 5.09
N VAL A 29 -1.07 15.70 4.39
CA VAL A 29 -1.98 15.32 3.30
C VAL A 29 -3.40 15.15 3.82
N PHE A 30 -3.58 14.56 5.01
CA PHE A 30 -4.88 14.46 5.66
C PHE A 30 -5.50 15.83 5.94
N ALA A 31 -4.75 16.76 6.53
CA ALA A 31 -5.23 18.11 6.80
C ALA A 31 -5.67 18.83 5.53
N LEU A 32 -4.91 18.70 4.43
CA LEU A 32 -5.31 19.22 3.12
C LEU A 32 -6.57 18.54 2.58
N SER A 33 -6.75 17.24 2.84
CA SER A 33 -7.94 16.48 2.42
C SER A 33 -9.21 16.85 3.17
N LEU A 34 -9.12 17.54 4.31
CA LEU A 34 -10.28 18.08 5.05
C LEU A 34 -10.82 19.38 4.42
N GLY A 35 -10.11 19.98 3.46
CA GLY A 35 -10.54 21.18 2.75
C GLY A 35 -12.00 21.16 2.26
N PRO A 36 -12.51 20.08 1.65
CA PRO A 36 -13.91 20.01 1.23
C PRO A 36 -14.94 20.19 2.38
N ILE A 37 -14.58 19.86 3.63
CA ILE A 37 -15.45 20.04 4.80
C ILE A 37 -15.62 21.53 5.14
N ILE A 38 -14.60 22.35 4.87
CA ILE A 38 -14.62 23.81 5.04
C ILE A 38 -15.00 24.55 3.75
N GLY A 39 -15.45 23.84 2.71
CA GLY A 39 -15.83 24.41 1.41
C GLY A 39 -14.66 24.81 0.50
N MET A 40 -13.41 24.44 0.85
CA MET A 40 -12.21 24.71 0.06
C MET A 40 -11.64 23.43 -0.51
N ASP A 41 -11.85 23.15 -1.80
CA ASP A 41 -11.34 21.93 -2.41
C ASP A 41 -9.84 22.03 -2.77
N LEU A 42 -8.99 21.79 -1.77
CA LEU A 42 -7.53 21.95 -1.88
C LEU A 42 -6.81 20.79 -2.59
N LEU A 43 -7.44 19.62 -2.72
CA LEU A 43 -6.86 18.42 -3.35
C LEU A 43 -7.73 17.86 -4.48
N GLY A 44 -8.85 18.49 -4.85
CA GLY A 44 -9.76 18.00 -5.89
C GLY A 44 -9.15 17.91 -7.29
N TRP A 45 -8.01 18.56 -7.51
CA TRP A 45 -7.22 18.50 -8.74
C TRP A 45 -6.34 17.25 -8.85
N VAL A 46 -6.20 16.46 -7.78
CA VAL A 46 -5.42 15.20 -7.77
C VAL A 46 -6.00 14.23 -8.80
N VAL A 47 -5.13 13.50 -9.50
CA VAL A 47 -5.55 12.56 -10.54
C VAL A 47 -6.14 11.29 -9.93
N LYS A 48 -7.26 10.84 -10.49
CA LYS A 48 -7.85 9.53 -10.26
C LYS A 48 -7.82 8.73 -11.56
N PHE A 49 -7.39 7.48 -11.47
CA PHE A 49 -7.47 6.54 -12.58
C PHE A 49 -8.84 5.89 -12.62
N ASN A 50 -9.59 6.09 -13.71
CA ASN A 50 -10.84 5.37 -13.96
C ASN A 50 -10.57 4.19 -14.90
N VAL A 51 -11.45 3.17 -14.82
CA VAL A 51 -11.42 2.06 -15.78
C VAL A 51 -11.84 2.59 -17.14
N TRP A 52 -11.01 2.38 -18.17
CA TRP A 52 -11.18 3.08 -19.46
C TRP A 52 -11.14 2.15 -20.67
N VAL A 53 -12.06 2.39 -21.61
CA VAL A 53 -12.03 1.82 -22.99
C VAL A 53 -11.37 2.83 -23.94
N ASP A 54 -11.74 4.10 -23.80
CA ASP A 54 -11.10 5.24 -24.49
C ASP A 54 -10.01 5.87 -23.62
N SER A 55 -8.79 6.00 -24.15
CA SER A 55 -7.62 6.53 -23.44
C SER A 55 -7.81 7.97 -22.93
N SER A 56 -8.74 8.72 -23.52
CA SER A 56 -9.09 10.09 -23.12
C SER A 56 -9.86 10.17 -21.80
N LYS A 57 -10.52 9.09 -21.36
CA LYS A 57 -11.30 9.02 -20.10
C LYS A 57 -10.55 8.33 -18.96
N ALA A 58 -9.31 7.92 -19.20
CA ALA A 58 -8.47 7.21 -18.25
C ALA A 58 -8.15 8.04 -16.99
N LEU A 59 -8.02 9.36 -17.18
CA LEU A 59 -7.55 10.29 -16.16
C LEU A 59 -8.64 11.33 -15.90
N VAL A 60 -9.14 11.37 -14.66
CA VAL A 60 -10.15 12.35 -14.23
C VAL A 60 -9.70 12.95 -12.89
N PRO A 61 -9.88 14.26 -12.67
CA PRO A 61 -9.66 14.85 -11.35
C PRO A 61 -10.60 14.24 -10.30
N VAL A 62 -10.14 14.19 -9.04
CA VAL A 62 -10.89 13.60 -7.92
C VAL A 62 -12.23 14.31 -7.68
N SER A 63 -12.31 15.62 -7.91
CA SER A 63 -13.50 16.43 -7.64
C SER A 63 -14.26 16.87 -8.89
N GLN A 64 -15.58 16.98 -8.74
CA GLN A 64 -16.47 17.47 -9.80
C GLN A 64 -16.24 18.95 -10.14
N THR A 65 -15.76 19.74 -9.18
CA THR A 65 -15.45 21.17 -9.33
C THR A 65 -14.34 21.43 -10.35
N PHE A 66 -13.45 20.45 -10.56
CA PHE A 66 -12.30 20.55 -11.45
C PHE A 66 -12.46 19.78 -12.77
N GLN A 67 -13.66 19.33 -13.13
CA GLN A 67 -13.92 18.52 -14.35
C GLN A 67 -13.47 19.17 -15.66
N ASN A 68 -13.30 20.49 -15.70
CA ASN A 68 -12.82 21.21 -16.88
C ASN A 68 -11.28 21.15 -17.07
N MET A 69 -10.52 20.62 -16.10
CA MET A 69 -9.09 20.36 -16.31
C MET A 69 -8.88 19.04 -17.04
N SER A 70 -8.00 19.06 -18.04
CA SER A 70 -7.56 17.82 -18.69
C SER A 70 -6.81 16.93 -17.69
N GLY A 71 -7.17 15.63 -17.67
CA GLY A 71 -6.63 14.66 -16.71
C GLY A 71 -5.10 14.51 -16.74
N ILE A 72 -4.46 14.88 -17.85
CA ILE A 72 -2.99 14.92 -17.97
C ILE A 72 -2.41 16.05 -17.12
N TYR A 73 -3.05 17.22 -17.09
CA TYR A 73 -2.62 18.34 -16.24
C TYR A 73 -2.78 17.98 -14.76
N SER A 74 -3.89 17.32 -14.38
CA SER A 74 -4.06 16.77 -13.02
C SER A 74 -2.99 15.74 -12.66
N ALA A 75 -2.61 14.86 -13.59
CA ALA A 75 -1.53 13.90 -13.37
C ALA A 75 -0.19 14.59 -13.12
N PHE A 76 0.14 15.59 -13.95
CA PHE A 76 1.38 16.36 -13.80
C PHE A 76 1.40 17.17 -12.50
N LEU A 77 0.28 17.77 -12.10
CA LEU A 77 0.18 18.52 -10.85
C LEU A 77 0.30 17.60 -9.64
N THR A 78 -0.29 16.40 -9.71
CA THR A 78 -0.15 15.35 -8.68
C THR A 78 1.31 14.92 -8.53
N TYR A 79 1.98 14.69 -9.66
CA TYR A 79 3.40 14.40 -9.70
C TYR A 79 4.23 15.51 -9.03
N LEU A 80 4.00 16.77 -9.42
CA LEU A 80 4.75 17.90 -8.88
C LEU A 80 4.53 18.07 -7.37
N PHE A 81 3.28 17.96 -6.92
CA PHE A 81 2.95 18.06 -5.51
C PHE A 81 3.61 16.96 -4.69
N LEU A 82 3.47 15.70 -5.10
CA LEU A 82 4.10 14.58 -4.41
C LEU A 82 5.61 14.73 -4.40
N LEU A 83 6.21 15.11 -5.53
CA LEU A 83 7.65 15.34 -5.63
C LEU A 83 8.12 16.42 -4.65
N VAL A 84 7.40 17.54 -4.53
CA VAL A 84 7.77 18.62 -3.61
C VAL A 84 7.69 18.15 -2.15
N ILE A 85 6.55 17.60 -1.73
CA ILE A 85 6.37 17.20 -0.32
C ILE A 85 7.34 16.09 0.08
N THR A 86 7.59 15.12 -0.81
CA THR A 86 8.50 14.03 -0.50
C THR A 86 9.96 14.46 -0.62
N THR A 87 10.30 15.39 -1.51
CA THR A 87 11.67 15.95 -1.55
C THR A 87 11.98 16.73 -0.28
N ILE A 88 11.03 17.46 0.31
CA ILE A 88 11.21 18.13 1.60
C ILE A 88 11.52 17.12 2.71
N GLY A 89 10.73 16.03 2.79
CA GLY A 89 10.99 14.97 3.76
C GLY A 89 12.33 14.26 3.52
N ALA A 90 12.66 13.96 2.26
CA ALA A 90 13.91 13.33 1.88
C ALA A 90 15.13 14.21 2.21
N ALA A 91 15.05 15.53 1.96
CA ALA A 91 16.10 16.48 2.29
C ALA A 91 16.35 16.55 3.81
N ALA A 92 15.28 16.57 4.61
CA ALA A 92 15.38 16.59 6.07
C ALA A 92 15.96 15.29 6.66
N MET A 93 15.72 14.15 5.99
CA MET A 93 16.34 12.85 6.31
C MET A 93 17.80 12.73 5.83
N GLY A 94 18.33 13.73 5.11
CA GLY A 94 19.71 13.75 4.62
C GLY A 94 19.92 13.05 3.27
N ALA A 95 18.86 12.80 2.51
CA ALA A 95 18.97 12.22 1.17
C ALA A 95 19.59 13.20 0.17
N LYS A 96 20.24 12.67 -0.86
CA LYS A 96 20.80 13.47 -1.96
C LYS A 96 19.67 13.97 -2.87
N VAL A 97 19.17 15.17 -2.61
CA VAL A 97 18.03 15.80 -3.30
C VAL A 97 18.03 15.59 -4.82
N LYS A 98 19.15 15.84 -5.52
CA LYS A 98 19.22 15.65 -6.98
C LYS A 98 18.98 14.19 -7.41
N LYS A 99 19.56 13.23 -6.69
CA LYS A 99 19.36 11.80 -6.97
C LYS A 99 17.96 11.36 -6.58
N TYR A 100 17.45 11.85 -5.45
CA TYR A 100 16.09 11.58 -5.00
C TYR A 100 15.05 12.03 -6.02
N ILE A 101 15.15 13.28 -6.50
CA ILE A 101 14.23 13.83 -7.50
C ILE A 101 14.20 12.94 -8.74
N ILE A 102 15.36 12.62 -9.32
CA ILE A 102 15.42 11.82 -10.55
C ILE A 102 14.88 10.40 -10.31
N GLY A 103 15.27 9.75 -9.21
CA GLY A 103 14.77 8.43 -8.85
C GLY A 103 13.26 8.40 -8.63
N PHE A 104 12.74 9.40 -7.91
CA PHE A 104 11.31 9.54 -7.65
C PHE A 104 10.52 9.75 -8.94
N SER A 105 11.00 10.61 -9.85
CA SER A 105 10.37 10.82 -11.16
C SER A 105 10.26 9.53 -11.94
N VAL A 106 11.33 8.76 -12.01
CA VAL A 106 11.37 7.50 -12.76
C VAL A 106 10.40 6.50 -12.15
N ILE A 107 10.43 6.30 -10.82
CA ILE A 107 9.50 5.39 -10.13
C ILE A 107 8.06 5.83 -10.36
N PHE A 108 7.76 7.12 -10.17
CA PHE A 108 6.40 7.66 -10.32
C PHE A 108 5.85 7.40 -11.72
N TRP A 109 6.61 7.68 -12.78
CA TRP A 109 6.12 7.50 -14.15
C TRP A 109 6.01 6.02 -14.53
N ILE A 110 6.90 5.15 -14.05
CA ILE A 110 6.75 3.69 -14.23
C ILE A 110 5.46 3.21 -13.54
N SER A 111 5.22 3.62 -12.29
CA SER A 111 3.98 3.28 -11.57
C SER A 111 2.75 3.86 -12.25
N PHE A 112 2.83 5.10 -12.74
CA PHE A 112 1.75 5.75 -13.49
C PHE A 112 1.38 4.97 -14.75
N LEU A 113 2.38 4.52 -15.52
CA LEU A 113 2.15 3.70 -16.71
C LEU A 113 1.56 2.34 -16.34
N CYS A 114 2.05 1.69 -15.28
CA CYS A 114 1.49 0.42 -14.81
C CYS A 114 0.02 0.55 -14.41
N LEU A 115 -0.36 1.65 -13.73
CA LEU A 115 -1.74 1.95 -13.38
C LEU A 115 -2.59 2.31 -14.60
N PHE A 116 -2.04 3.08 -15.54
CA PHE A 116 -2.71 3.45 -16.78
C PHE A 116 -3.05 2.20 -17.62
N PHE A 117 -2.08 1.31 -17.83
CA PHE A 117 -2.31 0.06 -18.56
C PHE A 117 -3.16 -0.93 -17.76
N GLY A 118 -2.95 -1.02 -16.45
CA GLY A 118 -3.69 -1.93 -15.58
C GLY A 118 -5.17 -1.58 -15.43
N ASN A 119 -5.53 -0.30 -15.54
CA ASN A 119 -6.92 0.16 -15.51
C ASN A 119 -7.61 0.15 -16.88
N ASN A 120 -6.99 -0.45 -17.90
CA ASN A 120 -7.67 -0.68 -19.18
C ASN A 120 -8.90 -1.58 -18.95
N ALA A 121 -10.03 -1.25 -19.58
CA ALA A 121 -11.30 -1.88 -19.32
C ALA A 121 -11.36 -3.37 -19.67
N TYR A 122 -10.53 -3.85 -20.60
CA TYR A 122 -10.42 -5.29 -20.89
C TYR A 122 -9.73 -6.07 -19.76
N ILE A 123 -8.97 -5.38 -18.90
CA ILE A 123 -8.20 -5.97 -17.79
C ILE A 123 -8.93 -5.75 -16.45
N ALA A 124 -9.47 -4.54 -16.22
CA ALA A 124 -9.96 -4.10 -14.92
C ALA A 124 -11.48 -3.90 -14.78
N ALA A 125 -12.29 -4.13 -15.81
CA ALA A 125 -13.74 -3.97 -15.67
C ALA A 125 -14.34 -5.12 -14.87
N THR A 126 -14.75 -4.86 -13.63
CA THR A 126 -15.62 -5.76 -12.84
C THR A 126 -16.99 -5.93 -13.52
N PRO A 127 -17.79 -6.95 -13.17
CA PRO A 127 -19.03 -7.29 -13.90
C PRO A 127 -20.01 -6.11 -13.95
N ASP A 128 -20.09 -5.31 -12.88
CA ASP A 128 -20.92 -4.09 -12.78
C ASP A 128 -20.46 -2.96 -13.71
N LYS A 129 -19.14 -2.88 -13.97
CA LYS A 129 -18.55 -1.91 -14.90
C LYS A 129 -18.54 -2.43 -16.34
N GLN A 130 -18.59 -3.73 -16.55
CA GLN A 130 -18.66 -4.35 -17.87
C GLN A 130 -19.99 -4.05 -18.56
N ALA A 131 -21.10 -4.12 -17.82
CA ALA A 131 -22.44 -3.77 -18.30
C ALA A 131 -22.56 -2.28 -18.68
N SER A 132 -21.90 -1.38 -17.93
CA SER A 132 -21.91 0.06 -18.22
C SER A 132 -20.93 0.48 -19.33
N LEU A 133 -19.85 -0.29 -19.55
CA LEU A 133 -18.82 0.00 -20.56
C LEU A 133 -19.02 -0.71 -21.92
N LYS A 134 -20.06 -1.54 -22.07
CA LYS A 134 -20.44 -2.25 -23.33
C LYS A 134 -19.28 -3.01 -24.01
N ILE A 135 -18.46 -3.71 -23.22
CA ILE A 135 -17.32 -4.50 -23.71
C ILE A 135 -17.65 -6.00 -23.74
N PRO A 136 -17.18 -6.76 -24.77
CA PRO A 136 -17.57 -8.16 -24.98
C PRO A 136 -16.97 -9.13 -23.97
N TRP A 137 -15.83 -8.78 -23.35
CA TRP A 137 -15.15 -9.58 -22.33
C TRP A 137 -14.27 -8.68 -21.47
N SER A 138 -14.13 -9.04 -20.20
CA SER A 138 -13.18 -8.43 -19.27
C SER A 138 -12.59 -9.50 -18.37
N MET A 139 -11.34 -9.30 -17.98
CA MET A 139 -10.66 -10.14 -17.01
C MET A 139 -11.16 -9.94 -15.56
N SER A 140 -12.06 -8.97 -15.34
CA SER A 140 -12.76 -8.67 -14.08
C SER A 140 -11.84 -8.56 -12.85
N ARG A 141 -10.64 -8.03 -13.05
CA ARG A 141 -9.67 -7.81 -11.97
C ARG A 141 -9.54 -6.33 -11.70
N GLY A 142 -10.39 -5.84 -10.80
CA GLY A 142 -10.21 -4.51 -10.24
C GLY A 142 -8.77 -4.35 -9.76
N GLU A 143 -8.12 -3.26 -10.17
CA GLU A 143 -6.81 -2.85 -9.66
C GLU A 143 -5.57 -3.67 -10.09
N MET A 144 -5.62 -4.38 -11.24
CA MET A 144 -4.44 -5.06 -11.83
C MET A 144 -3.21 -4.17 -12.02
N GLY A 145 -3.38 -2.84 -12.07
CA GLY A 145 -2.27 -1.91 -12.16
C GLY A 145 -1.25 -2.05 -11.03
N PHE A 146 -1.67 -2.38 -9.80
CA PHE A 146 -0.74 -2.61 -8.69
C PHE A 146 0.01 -3.93 -8.83
N VAL A 147 -0.65 -4.99 -9.30
CA VAL A 147 -0.03 -6.30 -9.57
C VAL A 147 1.01 -6.17 -10.69
N ILE A 148 0.67 -5.46 -11.77
CA ILE A 148 1.60 -5.17 -12.86
C ILE A 148 2.80 -4.36 -12.34
N ALA A 149 2.56 -3.31 -11.53
CA ALA A 149 3.64 -2.52 -10.93
C ALA A 149 4.58 -3.37 -10.06
N MET A 150 4.03 -4.32 -9.29
CA MET A 150 4.80 -5.26 -8.48
C MET A 150 5.65 -6.21 -9.35
N ILE A 151 5.09 -6.77 -10.41
CA ILE A 151 5.84 -7.62 -11.37
C ILE A 151 6.97 -6.83 -12.03
N VAL A 152 6.69 -5.62 -12.52
CA VAL A 152 7.71 -4.74 -13.12
C VAL A 152 8.79 -4.40 -12.10
N GLY A 153 8.41 -4.09 -10.86
CA GLY A 153 9.35 -3.85 -9.75
C GLY A 153 10.25 -5.04 -9.46
N LEU A 154 9.70 -6.27 -9.44
CA LEU A 154 10.48 -7.50 -9.27
C LEU A 154 11.44 -7.74 -10.45
N ILE A 155 11.00 -7.51 -11.69
CA ILE A 155 11.87 -7.64 -12.86
C ILE A 155 13.02 -6.64 -12.78
N ILE A 156 12.74 -5.37 -12.48
CA ILE A 156 13.76 -4.33 -12.33
C ILE A 156 14.74 -4.69 -11.20
N GLY A 157 14.23 -5.12 -10.04
CA GLY A 157 15.03 -5.43 -8.87
C GLY A 157 15.94 -6.65 -9.03
N ASN A 158 15.55 -7.64 -9.84
CA ASN A 158 16.31 -8.88 -10.02
C ASN A 158 17.17 -8.92 -11.29
N PHE A 159 16.75 -8.28 -12.38
CA PHE A 159 17.45 -8.35 -13.67
C PHE A 159 18.21 -7.06 -14.02
N PHE A 160 17.82 -5.92 -13.46
CA PHE A 160 18.39 -4.61 -13.78
C PHE A 160 19.02 -3.94 -12.53
N GLU A 161 19.92 -4.65 -11.86
CA GLU A 161 20.52 -4.22 -10.59
C GLU A 161 21.16 -2.82 -10.64
N GLY A 162 21.81 -2.45 -11.75
CA GLY A 162 22.40 -1.11 -11.92
C GLY A 162 21.36 0.00 -11.91
N PHE A 163 20.18 -0.27 -12.49
CA PHE A 163 19.05 0.64 -12.48
C PHE A 163 18.35 0.64 -11.12
N ALA A 164 18.22 -0.51 -10.46
CA ALA A 164 17.70 -0.59 -9.10
C ALA A 164 18.55 0.20 -8.09
N LYS A 165 19.89 0.08 -8.16
CA LYS A 165 20.84 0.87 -7.36
C LYS A 165 20.75 2.37 -7.63
N PHE A 166 20.47 2.76 -8.89
CA PHE A 166 20.23 4.16 -9.22
C PHE A 166 18.96 4.72 -8.55
N LEU A 167 17.92 3.88 -8.43
CA LEU A 167 16.64 4.23 -7.83
C LEU A 167 16.63 4.15 -6.29
N GLU A 168 17.61 3.48 -5.68
CA GLU A 168 17.68 3.18 -4.23
C GLU A 168 17.52 4.42 -3.33
N GLU A 169 18.05 5.58 -3.75
CA GLU A 169 17.92 6.83 -2.98
C GLU A 169 16.45 7.26 -2.83
N ALA A 170 15.62 6.99 -3.85
CA ALA A 170 14.19 7.31 -3.86
C ALA A 170 13.31 6.13 -3.40
N ALA A 171 13.76 4.89 -3.60
CA ALA A 171 13.04 3.67 -3.25
C ALA A 171 13.09 3.38 -1.74
N LYS A 172 12.36 4.18 -0.95
CA LYS A 172 12.19 4.02 0.50
C LYS A 172 10.82 3.39 0.84
N PRO A 173 10.65 2.07 0.67
CA PRO A 173 9.35 1.42 0.81
C PRO A 173 8.73 1.59 2.20
N GLU A 174 9.54 1.52 3.26
CA GLU A 174 9.06 1.64 4.63
C GLU A 174 8.44 3.02 4.90
N TRP A 175 9.11 4.10 4.47
CA TRP A 175 8.59 5.47 4.54
C TRP A 175 7.26 5.66 3.80
N PHE A 176 7.16 5.19 2.56
CA PHE A 176 5.94 5.32 1.76
C PHE A 176 4.79 4.49 2.31
N ILE A 177 5.05 3.25 2.74
CA ILE A 177 4.04 2.36 3.35
C ILE A 177 3.49 3.00 4.62
N LYS A 178 4.35 3.52 5.51
CA LYS A 178 3.91 4.18 6.75
C LYS A 178 3.07 5.43 6.45
N THR A 179 3.51 6.25 5.50
CA THR A 179 2.75 7.43 5.07
C THR A 179 1.38 7.03 4.53
N GLY A 180 1.33 5.98 3.70
CA GLY A 180 0.09 5.42 3.14
C GLY A 180 -0.86 4.89 4.22
N ILE A 181 -0.38 4.20 5.24
CA ILE A 181 -1.19 3.70 6.37
C ILE A 181 -1.84 4.86 7.13
N VAL A 182 -1.11 5.94 7.37
CA VAL A 182 -1.64 7.14 8.04
C VAL A 182 -2.76 7.76 7.20
N ILE A 183 -2.53 7.94 5.89
CA ILE A 183 -3.53 8.50 4.97
C ILE A 183 -4.76 7.59 4.88
N LEU A 184 -4.56 6.27 4.77
CA LEU A 184 -5.63 5.28 4.70
C LEU A 184 -6.48 5.26 5.97
N GLY A 185 -5.85 5.24 7.14
CA GLY A 185 -6.55 5.29 8.42
C GLY A 185 -7.40 6.55 8.56
N ALA A 186 -6.86 7.69 8.11
CA ALA A 186 -7.57 8.95 8.16
C ALA A 186 -8.74 8.99 7.15
N ALA A 187 -8.57 8.44 5.94
CA ALA A 187 -9.62 8.31 4.94
C ALA A 187 -10.76 7.39 5.39
N ILE A 188 -10.44 6.26 6.04
CA ILE A 188 -11.44 5.37 6.65
C ILE A 188 -12.17 6.09 7.78
N GLY A 189 -11.46 6.84 8.63
CA GLY A 189 -12.05 7.63 9.70
C GLY A 189 -13.06 8.67 9.22
N ILE A 190 -12.79 9.40 8.12
CA ILE A 190 -13.77 10.33 7.54
C ILE A 190 -14.98 9.57 6.99
N LYS A 191 -14.75 8.46 6.27
CA LYS A 191 -15.84 7.65 5.68
C LYS A 191 -16.77 7.06 6.74
N THR A 192 -16.23 6.65 7.89
CA THR A 192 -17.06 6.15 9.01
C THR A 192 -17.87 7.26 9.66
N VAL A 193 -17.34 8.47 9.78
CA VAL A 193 -18.10 9.62 10.31
C VAL A 193 -19.22 10.05 9.35
N GLY A 194 -19.01 10.02 8.04
CA GLY A 194 -20.02 10.41 7.04
C GLY A 194 -21.15 9.40 6.85
N ALA A 195 -20.98 8.16 7.31
CA ALA A 195 -21.92 7.06 7.09
C ALA A 195 -22.39 6.44 8.41
N LEU A 196 -22.82 7.26 9.39
CA LEU A 196 -23.18 6.82 10.76
C LEU A 196 -24.15 5.63 10.83
N GLY A 197 -25.03 5.44 9.83
CA GLY A 197 -25.91 4.25 9.72
C GLY A 197 -25.20 2.95 9.32
N LEU A 198 -24.15 3.02 8.49
CA LEU A 198 -23.30 1.89 8.09
C LEU A 198 -22.05 1.76 8.98
N ALA A 199 -21.68 2.82 9.70
CA ALA A 199 -20.49 2.88 10.54
C ALA A 199 -20.50 1.80 11.62
N ASN A 200 -21.65 1.51 12.22
CA ASN A 200 -21.77 0.41 13.18
C ASN A 200 -21.43 -0.93 12.54
N THR A 201 -21.93 -1.21 11.32
CA THR A 201 -21.62 -2.49 10.66
C THR A 201 -20.15 -2.62 10.27
N VAL A 202 -19.52 -1.54 9.80
CA VAL A 202 -18.11 -1.54 9.39
C VAL A 202 -17.18 -1.61 10.60
N ILE A 203 -17.47 -0.84 11.66
CA ILE A 203 -16.68 -0.84 12.89
C ILE A 203 -16.82 -2.18 13.61
N ILE A 204 -18.04 -2.74 13.70
CA ILE A 204 -18.26 -4.04 14.33
C ILE A 204 -17.58 -5.15 13.52
N ARG A 205 -17.72 -5.17 12.19
CA ARG A 205 -17.02 -6.16 11.35
C ARG A 205 -15.50 -6.03 11.46
N GLY A 206 -14.97 -4.81 11.47
CA GLY A 206 -13.54 -4.56 11.68
C GLY A 206 -13.06 -5.04 13.04
N LEU A 207 -13.82 -4.76 14.10
CA LEU A 207 -13.51 -5.22 15.46
C LEU A 207 -13.60 -6.75 15.55
N CYS A 208 -14.63 -7.36 14.99
CA CYS A 208 -14.77 -8.81 14.90
C CYS A 208 -13.59 -9.43 14.15
N ALA A 209 -13.18 -8.86 13.01
CA ALA A 209 -12.03 -9.35 12.24
C ALA A 209 -10.73 -9.27 13.05
N VAL A 210 -10.51 -8.20 13.82
CA VAL A 210 -9.34 -8.09 14.71
C VAL A 210 -9.39 -9.13 15.83
N ILE A 211 -10.56 -9.35 16.42
CA ILE A 211 -10.78 -10.36 17.46
C ILE A 211 -10.53 -11.77 16.90
N GLU A 212 -11.09 -12.10 15.74
CA GLU A 212 -10.88 -13.38 15.05
C GLU A 212 -9.40 -13.59 14.71
N ALA A 213 -8.74 -12.58 14.16
CA ALA A 213 -7.32 -12.64 13.84
C ALA A 213 -6.45 -12.94 15.06
N TYR A 214 -6.73 -12.29 16.19
CA TYR A 214 -5.93 -12.47 17.40
C TYR A 214 -6.32 -13.72 18.22
N LEU A 215 -7.61 -14.06 18.32
CA LEU A 215 -8.07 -15.20 19.13
C LEU A 215 -8.08 -16.52 18.39
N ILE A 216 -8.08 -16.52 17.05
CA ILE A 216 -8.14 -17.74 16.25
C ILE A 216 -6.83 -17.90 15.47
N TYR A 217 -6.51 -16.99 14.56
CA TYR A 217 -5.36 -17.19 13.67
C TYR A 217 -4.03 -17.20 14.44
N TRP A 218 -3.85 -16.28 15.39
CA TRP A 218 -2.62 -16.24 16.19
C TRP A 218 -2.36 -17.52 17.00
N PRO A 219 -3.28 -18.03 17.84
CA PRO A 219 -3.03 -19.25 18.60
C PRO A 219 -2.95 -20.50 17.72
N VAL A 220 -3.71 -20.57 16.63
CA VAL A 220 -3.62 -21.68 15.67
C VAL A 220 -2.26 -21.71 14.99
N THR A 221 -1.79 -20.58 14.45
CA THR A 221 -0.47 -20.48 13.81
C THR A 221 0.65 -20.73 14.81
N TYR A 222 0.54 -20.19 16.03
CA TYR A 222 1.50 -20.47 17.11
C TYR A 222 1.52 -21.96 17.49
N PHE A 223 0.35 -22.59 17.63
CA PHE A 223 0.24 -24.02 17.93
C PHE A 223 0.87 -24.85 16.81
N ILE A 224 0.59 -24.54 15.55
CA ILE A 224 1.17 -25.24 14.40
C ILE A 224 2.69 -25.10 14.37
N ALA A 225 3.20 -23.88 14.55
CA ALA A 225 4.64 -23.60 14.61
C ALA A 225 5.34 -24.37 15.73
N ARG A 226 4.71 -24.48 16.92
CA ARG A 226 5.25 -25.20 18.07
C ARG A 226 5.13 -26.72 17.95
N LYS A 227 4.00 -27.23 17.45
CA LYS A 227 3.66 -28.66 17.46
C LYS A 227 4.23 -29.41 16.26
N TYR A 228 4.07 -28.84 15.05
CA TYR A 228 4.49 -29.50 13.81
C TYR A 228 5.90 -29.11 13.41
N PHE A 229 6.20 -27.81 13.39
CA PHE A 229 7.52 -27.30 12.98
C PHE A 229 8.56 -27.28 14.11
N LYS A 230 8.13 -27.54 15.36
CA LYS A 230 8.99 -27.59 16.55
C LYS A 230 9.83 -26.33 16.74
N PHE A 231 9.33 -25.17 16.31
CA PHE A 231 10.00 -23.89 16.53
C PHE A 231 10.05 -23.53 18.03
N THR A 232 11.10 -22.81 18.42
CA THR A 232 11.19 -22.25 19.77
C THR A 232 10.19 -21.08 19.92
N PRO A 233 9.76 -20.72 21.15
CA PRO A 233 8.87 -19.59 21.36
C PRO A 233 9.39 -18.29 20.74
N GLU A 234 10.71 -18.12 20.71
CA GLU A 234 11.40 -16.97 20.12
C GLU A 234 11.08 -16.78 18.62
N TRP A 235 10.91 -17.88 17.86
CA TRP A 235 10.53 -17.83 16.44
C TRP A 235 9.03 -17.93 16.22
N ALA A 236 8.35 -18.76 17.03
CA ALA A 236 6.93 -19.04 16.85
C ALA A 236 6.04 -17.82 17.16
N ALA A 237 6.35 -17.02 18.19
CA ALA A 237 5.52 -15.87 18.56
C ALA A 237 5.60 -14.72 17.53
N PRO A 238 6.79 -14.31 17.05
CA PRO A 238 6.89 -13.31 15.98
C PRO A 238 6.31 -13.81 14.66
N LEU A 239 6.50 -15.09 14.30
CA LEU A 239 5.91 -15.69 13.10
C LEU A 239 4.37 -15.67 13.15
N ALA A 240 3.77 -16.12 14.25
CA ALA A 240 2.32 -16.12 14.42
C ALA A 240 1.73 -14.70 14.34
N SER A 241 2.42 -13.73 14.95
CA SER A 241 2.04 -12.32 14.89
C SER A 241 2.15 -11.75 13.47
N GLY A 242 3.19 -12.12 12.74
CA GLY A 242 3.38 -11.69 11.36
C GLY A 242 2.29 -12.22 10.44
N VAL A 243 2.01 -13.52 10.51
CA VAL A 243 1.02 -14.17 9.63
C VAL A 243 -0.42 -13.72 9.94
N SER A 244 -0.73 -13.38 11.20
CA SER A 244 -2.11 -13.14 11.62
C SER A 244 -2.54 -11.67 11.58
N ILE A 245 -1.62 -10.70 11.50
CA ILE A 245 -1.94 -9.25 11.52
C ILE A 245 -1.31 -8.54 10.31
N CYS A 246 -0.42 -7.57 10.53
CA CYS A 246 0.10 -6.66 9.51
C CYS A 246 1.45 -7.12 8.95
N GLY A 247 1.73 -8.44 9.00
CA GLY A 247 2.95 -8.98 8.43
C GLY A 247 4.19 -8.56 9.19
N VAL A 248 5.11 -7.93 8.48
CA VAL A 248 6.45 -7.55 8.93
C VAL A 248 6.42 -6.69 10.20
N SER A 249 5.53 -5.69 10.27
CA SER A 249 5.49 -4.78 11.42
C SER A 249 5.05 -5.48 12.71
N ALA A 250 4.08 -6.40 12.63
CA ALA A 250 3.65 -7.21 13.77
C ALA A 250 4.74 -8.19 14.21
N ALA A 251 5.45 -8.81 13.27
CA ALA A 251 6.57 -9.70 13.58
C ALA A 251 7.71 -8.95 14.30
N ILE A 252 8.08 -7.77 13.82
CA ILE A 252 9.11 -6.92 14.44
C ILE A 252 8.67 -6.45 15.84
N ALA A 253 7.43 -5.98 16.00
CA ALA A 253 6.90 -5.52 17.28
C ALA A 253 6.88 -6.65 18.32
N THR A 254 6.41 -7.84 17.96
CA THR A 254 6.40 -9.00 18.85
C THR A 254 7.83 -9.47 19.18
N ALA A 255 8.73 -9.50 18.20
CA ALA A 255 10.15 -9.82 18.43
C ALA A 255 10.81 -8.86 19.42
N ALA A 256 10.52 -7.55 19.31
CA ALA A 256 11.00 -6.54 20.25
C ALA A 256 10.41 -6.74 21.66
N ALA A 257 9.12 -7.05 21.75
CA ALA A 257 8.43 -7.26 23.03
C ALA A 257 8.98 -8.45 23.82
N ILE A 258 9.28 -9.56 23.13
CA ILE A 258 9.84 -10.77 23.76
C ILE A 258 11.38 -10.75 23.82
N ARG A 259 12.02 -9.67 23.37
CA ARG A 259 13.49 -9.52 23.28
C ARG A 259 14.15 -10.65 22.51
N ALA A 260 13.58 -11.04 21.38
CA ALA A 260 14.18 -11.99 20.45
C ALA A 260 15.48 -11.43 19.85
N ARG A 261 16.37 -12.33 19.41
CA ARG A 261 17.61 -11.94 18.73
C ARG A 261 17.28 -11.15 17.46
N PRO A 262 18.04 -10.09 17.11
CA PRO A 262 17.76 -9.25 15.92
C PRO A 262 17.68 -10.02 14.60
N ILE A 263 18.34 -11.18 14.50
CA ILE A 263 18.30 -12.03 13.32
C ILE A 263 16.90 -12.64 13.07
N VAL A 264 16.11 -12.87 14.13
CA VAL A 264 14.78 -13.50 14.06
C VAL A 264 13.80 -12.63 13.27
N PRO A 265 13.51 -11.36 13.66
CA PRO A 265 12.61 -10.51 12.90
C PRO A 265 13.14 -10.21 11.50
N VAL A 266 14.45 -10.12 11.28
CA VAL A 266 15.03 -9.88 9.94
C VAL A 266 14.71 -11.04 8.98
N ILE A 267 14.98 -12.28 9.39
CA ILE A 267 14.71 -13.47 8.56
C ILE A 267 13.21 -13.62 8.34
N LEU A 268 12.39 -13.48 9.38
CA LEU A 268 10.93 -13.58 9.26
C LEU A 268 10.38 -12.51 8.31
N SER A 269 10.89 -11.28 8.38
CA SER A 269 10.45 -10.21 7.49
C SER A 269 10.75 -10.52 6.03
N ALA A 270 11.96 -11.02 5.73
CA ALA A 270 12.34 -11.40 4.38
C ALA A 270 11.42 -12.52 3.83
N VAL A 271 11.16 -13.56 4.63
CA VAL A 271 10.30 -14.68 4.24
C VAL A 271 8.86 -14.23 4.03
N ILE A 272 8.31 -13.42 4.95
CA ILE A 272 6.94 -12.90 4.85
C ILE A 272 6.77 -12.06 3.58
N ILE A 273 7.73 -11.19 3.26
CA ILE A 273 7.66 -10.34 2.05
C ILE A 273 7.62 -11.20 0.78
N VAL A 274 8.48 -12.21 0.68
CA VAL A 274 8.49 -13.12 -0.47
C VAL A 274 7.17 -13.88 -0.57
N PHE A 275 6.68 -14.40 0.55
CA PHE A 275 5.43 -15.14 0.60
C PHE A 275 4.23 -14.27 0.18
N VAL A 276 4.11 -13.06 0.74
CA VAL A 276 3.06 -12.10 0.40
C VAL A 276 3.13 -11.69 -1.07
N ALA A 277 4.33 -11.48 -1.63
CA ALA A 277 4.49 -11.18 -3.06
C ALA A 277 3.97 -12.33 -3.94
N VAL A 278 4.26 -13.57 -3.56
CA VAL A 278 3.77 -14.77 -4.25
C VAL A 278 2.25 -14.90 -4.10
N GLU A 279 1.70 -14.73 -2.90
CA GLU A 279 0.26 -14.76 -2.65
C GLU A 279 -0.47 -13.67 -3.44
N MET A 280 0.03 -12.45 -3.46
CA MET A 280 -0.54 -11.34 -4.23
C MET A 280 -0.51 -11.58 -5.74
N LEU A 281 0.40 -12.43 -6.24
CA LEU A 281 0.46 -12.82 -7.63
C LEU A 281 -0.51 -13.99 -7.93
N ILE A 282 -0.59 -14.97 -7.03
CA ILE A 282 -1.32 -16.23 -7.25
C ILE A 282 -2.80 -16.11 -6.87
N LEU A 283 -3.14 -15.49 -5.74
CA LEU A 283 -4.51 -15.43 -5.22
C LEU A 283 -5.48 -14.77 -6.20
N PRO A 284 -5.15 -13.64 -6.87
CA PRO A 284 -6.06 -13.06 -7.86
C PRO A 284 -6.30 -13.99 -9.06
N LEU A 285 -5.29 -14.78 -9.44
CA LEU A 285 -5.42 -15.75 -10.53
C LEU A 285 -6.33 -16.92 -10.11
N MET A 286 -6.13 -17.46 -8.90
CA MET A 286 -6.94 -18.55 -8.36
C MET A 286 -8.39 -18.11 -8.13
N ALA A 287 -8.62 -16.92 -7.58
CA ALA A 287 -9.96 -16.37 -7.42
C ALA A 287 -10.68 -16.25 -8.77
N SER A 288 -9.95 -15.89 -9.83
CA SER A 288 -10.54 -15.74 -11.16
C SER A 288 -10.98 -17.06 -11.82
N THR A 289 -10.37 -18.19 -11.47
CA THR A 289 -10.71 -19.49 -12.05
C THR A 289 -11.71 -20.27 -11.21
N TRP A 290 -11.72 -20.07 -9.88
CA TRP A 290 -12.51 -20.87 -8.95
C TRP A 290 -13.74 -20.16 -8.40
N LEU A 291 -13.68 -18.84 -8.13
CA LEU A 291 -14.79 -18.11 -7.49
C LEU A 291 -15.89 -17.64 -8.46
N PHE A 292 -15.59 -17.56 -9.77
CA PHE A 292 -16.57 -17.16 -10.80
C PHE A 292 -17.66 -18.21 -11.07
N HIS A 293 -17.58 -19.40 -10.48
CA HIS A 293 -18.63 -20.40 -10.55
C HIS A 293 -19.75 -20.22 -9.51
N GLU A 294 -19.63 -19.27 -8.56
CA GLU A 294 -20.63 -19.08 -7.48
C GLU A 294 -21.27 -17.67 -7.38
N GLY A 295 -21.36 -16.89 -8.47
CA GLY A 295 -22.16 -15.64 -8.43
C GLY A 295 -22.64 -15.15 -9.80
N PRO A 296 -23.95 -14.97 -9.99
CA PRO A 296 -24.50 -13.65 -9.64
C PRO A 296 -25.85 -13.73 -8.91
N SER A 297 -25.92 -13.16 -7.71
CA SER A 297 -27.16 -12.56 -7.20
C SER A 297 -26.88 -11.69 -5.97
N CYS A 298 -27.19 -10.40 -6.11
CA CYS A 298 -27.47 -9.42 -5.05
C CYS A 298 -26.29 -8.75 -4.33
N GLU A 299 -25.86 -7.61 -4.87
CA GLU A 299 -25.54 -6.42 -4.07
C GLU A 299 -26.43 -5.27 -4.57
N GLU A 300 -27.57 -5.07 -3.89
CA GLU A 300 -28.31 -3.80 -3.87
C GLU A 300 -27.74 -2.90 -2.77
#